data_AF-A0A4V3ANC7-F1
#
_entry.id   AF-A0A4V3ANC7-F1
#
_cell.length_a   1.000
_cell.length_b   1.000
_cell.length_c   1.000
_cell.angle_alpha   90.00
_cell.angle_beta   90.00
_cell.angle_gamma   90.00
#
_symmetry.space_group_name_H-M   'P 1'
#
loop_
_entity.id
_entity.type
_entity.pdbx_description
1 polymer ?
#
loop_
_entity_poly.entity_id
_entity_poly.type
_entity_poly.pdbx_seq_one_letter_code
_entity_poly.pdbx_strand_id
1 'polypeptide(L)'
;MKQTALFVSILLATASTASAAERAATKAEIEKIAVGKTVNGRMTYGKDGSYTYSGGDKGKYTISAGRICVTFTTGFKRCDRIVTDGRKYTLINEKGQRYPYGS
;
A
#
# COMPACT_ATOMS: atom_id res chain seq x y z
N MET A 1 54.00 40.92 8.96
CA MET A 1 53.77 39.48 9.25
C MET A 1 52.32 39.18 8.87
N LYS A 2 52.08 38.35 7.84
CA LYS A 2 50.74 38.05 7.31
C LYS A 2 50.47 36.57 7.53
N GLN A 3 49.60 36.26 8.49
CA GLN A 3 49.17 34.89 8.78
C GLN A 3 48.22 34.42 7.69
N THR A 4 48.55 33.29 7.07
CA THR A 4 47.70 32.61 6.09
C THR A 4 47.09 31.42 6.81
N ALA A 5 45.79 31.48 7.10
CA ALA A 5 45.08 30.37 7.73
C ALA A 5 44.57 29.41 6.63
N LEU A 6 45.03 28.15 6.68
CA LEU A 6 44.50 27.07 5.85
C LEU A 6 43.17 26.58 6.44
N PHE A 7 42.10 26.66 5.65
CA PHE A 7 40.82 25.99 5.92
C PHE A 7 40.88 24.57 5.36
N VAL A 8 40.79 23.57 6.23
CA VAL A 8 40.58 22.16 5.84
C VAL A 8 39.08 21.90 5.84
N SER A 9 38.48 21.76 4.65
CA SER A 9 37.08 21.39 4.50
C SER A 9 36.92 19.87 4.56
N ILE A 10 36.33 19.37 5.64
CA ILE A 10 35.90 17.97 5.77
C ILE A 10 34.58 17.81 5.00
N LEU A 11 34.61 17.06 3.91
CA LEU A 11 33.41 16.62 3.18
C LEU A 11 32.77 15.46 3.95
N LEU A 12 31.69 15.73 4.70
CA LEU A 12 30.80 14.68 5.20
C LEU A 12 30.02 14.10 4.03
N ALA A 13 30.37 12.87 3.60
CA ALA A 13 29.55 12.11 2.68
C ALA A 13 28.27 11.66 3.39
N THR A 14 27.15 12.29 3.06
CA THR A 14 25.82 11.88 3.54
C THR A 14 25.37 10.66 2.74
N ALA A 15 25.48 9.47 3.36
CA ALA A 15 24.89 8.26 2.80
C ALA A 15 23.36 8.43 2.76
N SER A 16 22.83 8.68 1.57
CA SER A 16 21.39 8.76 1.34
C SER A 16 20.80 7.36 1.51
N THR A 17 20.04 7.13 2.57
CA THR A 17 19.20 5.93 2.67
C THR A 17 18.11 6.04 1.61
N ALA A 18 18.33 5.43 0.44
CA ALA A 18 17.31 5.38 -0.59
C ALA A 18 16.07 4.67 -0.01
N SER A 19 15.04 5.44 0.30
CA SER A 19 13.70 4.91 0.53
C SER A 19 13.33 4.10 -0.71
N ALA A 20 12.99 2.82 -0.52
CA ALA A 20 12.56 2.00 -1.65
C ALA A 20 11.35 2.69 -2.29
N ALA A 21 11.50 3.07 -3.56
CA ALA A 21 10.41 3.72 -4.30
C ALA A 21 9.17 2.81 -4.26
N GLU A 22 8.03 3.37 -3.87
CA GLU A 22 6.79 2.62 -3.89
C GLU A 22 6.47 2.15 -5.31
N ARG A 23 6.13 0.88 -5.44
CA ARG A 23 5.67 0.27 -6.68
C ARG A 23 4.27 -0.29 -6.51
N ALA A 24 3.60 -0.58 -7.61
CA ALA A 24 2.39 -1.39 -7.56
C ALA A 24 2.69 -2.76 -6.94
N ALA A 25 1.82 -3.22 -6.04
CA ALA A 25 1.87 -4.59 -5.54
C ALA A 25 1.49 -5.55 -6.67
N THR A 26 2.14 -6.70 -6.75
CA THR A 26 1.74 -7.79 -7.65
C THR A 26 0.42 -8.40 -7.19
N LYS A 27 -0.24 -9.14 -8.09
CA LYS A 27 -1.46 -9.89 -7.73
C LYS A 27 -1.20 -10.85 -6.57
N ALA A 28 -0.11 -11.60 -6.62
CA ALA A 28 0.25 -12.57 -5.57
C ALA A 28 0.52 -11.91 -4.21
N GLU A 29 1.13 -10.73 -4.19
CA GLU A 29 1.33 -9.95 -2.96
C GLU A 29 0.00 -9.51 -2.36
N ILE A 30 -0.94 -9.00 -3.17
CA ILE A 30 -2.28 -8.62 -2.72
C ILE A 30 -3.05 -9.85 -2.22
N GLU A 31 -2.97 -10.97 -2.93
CA GLU A 31 -3.61 -12.22 -2.50
C GLU A 31 -3.09 -12.69 -1.14
N LYS A 32 -1.77 -12.66 -0.93
CA LYS A 32 -1.13 -13.05 0.33
C LYS A 32 -1.60 -12.24 1.54
N ILE A 33 -1.87 -10.95 1.36
CA ILE A 33 -2.26 -10.05 2.46
C ILE A 33 -3.77 -9.93 2.66
N ALA A 34 -4.58 -10.18 1.63
CA ALA A 34 -6.02 -9.98 1.68
C ALA A 34 -6.81 -11.29 1.77
N VAL A 35 -6.49 -12.29 0.94
CA VAL A 35 -7.37 -13.46 0.75
C VAL A 35 -7.44 -14.30 2.02
N GLY A 36 -8.67 -14.53 2.47
CA GLY A 36 -8.98 -15.24 3.71
C GLY A 36 -8.74 -14.42 4.98
N LYS A 37 -8.55 -13.10 4.89
CA LYS A 37 -8.19 -12.24 6.03
C LYS A 37 -9.13 -11.04 6.18
N THR A 38 -9.11 -10.45 7.37
CA THR A 38 -9.72 -9.14 7.66
C THR A 38 -8.62 -8.09 7.67
N VAL A 39 -8.58 -7.26 6.64
CA VAL A 39 -7.62 -6.18 6.47
C VAL A 39 -8.09 -4.94 7.24
N ASN A 40 -7.17 -4.31 7.98
CA ASN A 40 -7.39 -3.16 8.86
C ASN A 40 -8.56 -3.36 9.84
N GLY A 41 -8.81 -4.59 10.26
CA GLY A 41 -9.90 -4.93 11.19
C GLY A 41 -11.32 -4.69 10.66
N ARG A 42 -11.49 -4.33 9.37
CA ARG A 42 -12.80 -3.95 8.81
C ARG A 42 -13.12 -4.59 7.47
N MET A 43 -12.13 -4.86 6.62
CA MET A 43 -12.35 -5.36 5.26
C MET A 43 -12.06 -6.85 5.21
N THR A 44 -13.08 -7.69 5.26
CA THR A 44 -12.92 -9.15 5.15
C THR A 44 -12.99 -9.58 3.70
N TYR A 45 -11.95 -10.24 3.21
CA TYR A 45 -11.88 -10.82 1.86
C TYR A 45 -11.89 -12.35 1.98
N GLY A 46 -13.03 -12.99 1.76
CA GLY A 46 -13.19 -14.44 1.85
C GLY A 46 -12.46 -15.20 0.73
N LYS A 47 -12.08 -16.46 0.98
CA LYS A 47 -11.43 -17.33 -0.03
C LYS A 47 -12.33 -17.67 -1.22
N ASP A 48 -13.64 -17.52 -1.05
CA ASP A 48 -14.70 -17.72 -2.05
C ASP A 48 -14.98 -16.47 -2.90
N GLY A 49 -14.13 -15.43 -2.77
CA GLY A 49 -14.32 -14.14 -3.44
C GLY A 49 -15.35 -13.23 -2.78
N SER A 50 -15.89 -13.58 -1.61
CA SER A 50 -16.79 -12.69 -0.84
C SER A 50 -16.04 -11.51 -0.22
N TYR A 51 -16.71 -10.36 -0.13
CA TYR A 51 -16.23 -9.19 0.58
C TYR A 51 -17.27 -8.75 1.61
N THR A 52 -16.80 -8.35 2.80
CA THR A 52 -17.62 -7.67 3.80
C THR A 52 -16.86 -6.49 4.41
N TYR A 53 -17.54 -5.37 4.63
CA TYR A 53 -17.01 -4.23 5.39
C TYR A 53 -17.70 -4.11 6.75
N SER A 54 -16.93 -4.27 7.84
CA SER A 54 -17.38 -4.15 9.24
C SER A 54 -18.63 -4.98 9.57
N GLY A 55 -18.81 -6.13 8.91
CA GLY A 55 -20.00 -6.98 9.05
C GLY A 55 -21.26 -6.49 8.34
N GLY A 56 -21.23 -5.29 7.75
CA GLY A 56 -22.36 -4.63 7.10
C GLY A 56 -22.36 -4.82 5.58
N ASP A 57 -21.72 -3.89 4.85
CA ASP A 57 -21.72 -3.88 3.38
C ASP A 57 -21.09 -5.15 2.82
N LYS A 58 -21.77 -5.80 1.88
CA LYS A 58 -21.33 -7.06 1.26
C LYS A 58 -21.06 -6.87 -0.23
N GLY A 59 -20.23 -7.74 -0.78
CA GLY A 59 -19.94 -7.76 -2.20
C GLY A 59 -19.11 -8.96 -2.64
N LYS A 60 -18.66 -8.89 -3.88
CA LYS A 60 -17.64 -9.79 -4.43
C LYS A 60 -16.42 -8.96 -4.85
N TYR A 61 -15.24 -9.53 -4.69
CA TYR A 61 -14.00 -8.85 -5.06
C TYR A 61 -13.22 -9.58 -6.16
N THR A 62 -12.42 -8.82 -6.88
CA THR A 62 -11.47 -9.31 -7.87
C THR A 62 -10.11 -8.67 -7.66
N ILE A 63 -9.03 -9.44 -7.81
CA ILE A 63 -7.65 -8.97 -7.68
C ILE A 63 -6.97 -9.00 -9.05
N SER A 64 -6.29 -7.91 -9.36
CA SER A 64 -5.39 -7.76 -10.51
C SER A 64 -4.07 -7.14 -10.05
N ALA A 65 -3.09 -7.02 -10.95
CA ALA A 65 -1.82 -6.38 -10.60
C ALA A 65 -2.07 -4.93 -10.13
N GLY A 66 -1.64 -4.63 -8.90
CA GLY A 66 -1.71 -3.31 -8.28
C GLY A 66 -3.11 -2.85 -7.87
N ARG A 67 -4.14 -3.71 -7.93
CA ARG A 67 -5.52 -3.27 -7.72
C ARG A 67 -6.42 -4.38 -7.18
N ILE A 68 -7.27 -4.00 -6.22
CA ILE A 68 -8.40 -4.81 -5.77
C ILE A 68 -9.68 -4.04 -6.01
N CYS A 69 -10.68 -4.69 -6.60
CA CYS A 69 -11.98 -4.08 -6.86
C CYS A 69 -13.07 -4.86 -6.12
N VAL A 70 -14.00 -4.15 -5.50
CA VAL A 70 -15.20 -4.68 -4.87
C VAL A 70 -16.40 -4.22 -5.67
N THR A 71 -17.23 -5.17 -6.09
CA THR A 71 -18.60 -4.93 -6.54
C THR A 71 -19.53 -5.24 -5.39
N PHE A 72 -20.16 -4.20 -4.85
CA PHE A 72 -21.09 -4.30 -3.73
C PHE A 72 -22.42 -4.88 -4.20
N THR A 73 -23.17 -5.48 -3.28
CA THR A 73 -24.53 -5.99 -3.56
C THR A 73 -25.50 -4.89 -3.96
N THR A 74 -25.20 -3.63 -3.62
CA THR A 74 -25.95 -2.44 -4.07
C THR A 74 -25.69 -2.07 -5.54
N GLY A 75 -24.74 -2.73 -6.20
CA GLY A 75 -24.32 -2.43 -7.58
C GLY A 75 -23.19 -1.40 -7.68
N PHE A 76 -22.85 -0.70 -6.58
CA PHE A 76 -21.69 0.18 -6.56
C PHE A 76 -20.40 -0.62 -6.73
N LYS A 77 -19.41 -0.02 -7.40
CA LYS A 77 -18.09 -0.62 -7.60
C LYS A 77 -17.00 0.31 -7.09
N ARG A 78 -16.12 -0.20 -6.22
CA ARG A 78 -14.92 0.52 -5.75
C ARG A 78 -13.68 -0.22 -6.21
N CYS A 79 -12.70 0.49 -6.76
CA CYS A 79 -11.40 -0.06 -7.13
C CYS A 79 -10.29 0.70 -6.41
N ASP A 80 -9.56 -0.02 -5.58
CA ASP A 80 -8.49 0.53 -4.77
C ASP A 80 -7.13 0.11 -5.35
N ARG A 81 -6.21 1.05 -5.52
CA ARG A 81 -4.82 0.75 -5.92
C ARG A 81 -4.03 0.31 -4.70
N ILE A 82 -3.24 -0.75 -4.84
CA ILE A 82 -2.37 -1.25 -3.77
C ILE A 82 -0.92 -1.05 -4.18
N VAL A 83 -0.18 -0.28 -3.39
CA VAL A 83 1.25 -0.03 -3.58
C VAL A 83 2.05 -0.59 -2.41
N THR A 84 3.33 -0.84 -2.62
CA THR A 84 4.26 -1.34 -1.61
C THR A 84 5.67 -0.81 -1.82
N ASP A 85 6.39 -0.59 -0.73
CA ASP A 85 7.84 -0.35 -0.67
C ASP A 85 8.63 -1.67 -0.46
N GLY A 86 7.94 -2.82 -0.53
CA GLY A 86 8.48 -4.15 -0.22
C GLY A 86 8.36 -4.56 1.26
N ARG A 87 7.97 -3.64 2.15
CA ARG A 87 7.81 -3.89 3.59
C ARG A 87 6.38 -3.65 4.07
N LYS A 88 5.75 -2.58 3.59
CA LYS A 88 4.39 -2.17 3.93
C LYS A 88 3.54 -2.09 2.68
N TYR A 89 2.24 -2.18 2.87
CA TYR A 89 1.26 -2.01 1.81
C TYR A 89 0.37 -0.81 2.11
N THR A 90 0.09 -0.03 1.07
CA THR A 90 -0.78 1.14 1.14
C THR A 90 -1.91 0.98 0.13
N LEU A 91 -3.13 1.13 0.62
CA LEU A 91 -4.32 1.28 -0.19
C LEU A 91 -4.48 2.74 -0.60
N ILE A 92 -4.70 2.99 -1.89
CA ILE A 92 -5.03 4.30 -2.43
C ILE A 92 -6.39 4.20 -3.11
N ASN A 93 -7.38 4.87 -2.56
CA ASN A 93 -8.74 4.86 -3.13
C ASN A 93 -8.82 5.76 -4.39
N GLU A 94 -10.00 5.82 -5.01
CA GLU A 94 -10.25 6.61 -6.22
C GLU A 94 -10.00 8.13 -6.03
N LYS A 95 -10.12 8.62 -4.79
CA LYS A 95 -9.87 10.03 -4.43
C LYS A 95 -8.39 10.31 -4.15
N GLY A 96 -7.52 9.31 -4.28
CA GLY A 96 -6.09 9.44 -3.94
C GLY A 96 -5.79 9.38 -2.44
N GLN A 97 -6.80 9.12 -1.60
CA GLN A 97 -6.61 9.01 -0.15
C GLN A 97 -5.89 7.71 0.18
N ARG A 98 -4.98 7.78 1.16
CA ARG A 98 -4.03 6.72 1.47
C ARG A 98 -4.33 6.11 2.83
N TYR A 99 -4.33 4.78 2.90
CA TYR A 99 -4.57 4.02 4.11
C TYR A 99 -3.58 2.85 4.20
N PRO A 100 -3.12 2.46 5.40
CA PRO A 100 -2.44 1.19 5.57
C PRO A 100 -3.26 0.05 4.97
N TYR A 101 -2.63 -1.01 4.48
CA TYR A 101 -3.34 -2.15 3.91
C TYR A 101 -2.72 -3.46 4.41
N GLY A 102 -3.03 -3.82 5.64
CA GLY A 102 -2.53 -5.04 6.27
C GLY A 102 -3.56 -5.66 7.20
N SER A 103 -3.44 -6.97 7.43
CA SER A 103 -4.19 -7.70 8.44
C SER A 103 -3.49 -7.63 9.79
#